data_AF-A0A0F9FYH6-F1
#
_entry.id   AF-A0A0F9FYH6-F1
#
_cell.length_a   1.000
_cell.length_b   1.000
_cell.length_c   1.000
_cell.angle_alpha   90.00
_cell.angle_beta   90.00
_cell.angle_gamma   90.00
#
_symmetry.space_group_name_H-M   'P 1'
#
loop_
_entity.id
_entity.type
_entity.pdbx_description
1 polymer ?
#
loop_
_entity_poly.entity_id
_entity_poly.type
_entity_poly.pdbx_seq_one_letter_code
_entity_poly.pdbx_strand_id
1 'polypeptide(L)'
;MIQCTSRTITAMLASIRVFFRHLYQTGITQEDYTAKLPNIKANRHFRLPRTWNKDDVLAILDSIDRGNPVGKRDYAILMLITRYGLRSADVKDLMLSNLRWDTNTIEIVQS
;
A
#
# COMPACT_ATOMS: atom_id res chain seq x y z
N MET A 1 24.78 -8.23 -14.48
CA MET A 1 24.51 -6.82 -14.10
C MET A 1 23.05 -6.74 -13.67
N ILE A 2 22.77 -6.45 -12.41
CA ILE A 2 21.39 -6.44 -11.88
C ILE A 2 20.65 -5.26 -12.52
N GLN A 3 19.67 -5.52 -13.38
CA GLN A 3 18.83 -4.48 -13.96
C GLN A 3 17.77 -4.04 -12.93
N CYS A 4 18.09 -3.02 -12.14
CA CYS A 4 17.10 -2.36 -11.28
C CYS A 4 16.19 -1.47 -12.13
N THR A 5 14.87 -1.60 -11.95
CA THR A 5 13.89 -0.72 -12.61
C THR A 5 14.07 0.74 -12.16
N SER A 6 13.81 1.70 -13.05
CA SER A 6 13.87 3.15 -12.75
C SER A 6 13.09 3.54 -11.48
N ARG A 7 11.96 2.86 -11.19
CA ARG A 7 11.19 3.04 -9.94
C ARG A 7 12.01 2.69 -8.70
N THR A 8 12.67 1.54 -8.70
CA THR A 8 13.51 1.06 -7.59
C THR A 8 14.66 2.02 -7.32
N ILE A 9 15.34 2.48 -8.37
CA ILE A 9 16.44 3.45 -8.26
C ILE A 9 15.94 4.77 -7.67
N THR A 10 14.78 5.26 -8.12
CA THR A 10 14.19 6.51 -7.61
C THR A 10 13.81 6.39 -6.14
N ALA A 11 13.25 5.25 -5.72
CA ALA A 11 12.94 4.99 -4.32
C ALA A 11 14.20 4.94 -3.45
N MET A 12 15.25 4.25 -3.88
CA MET A 12 16.54 4.23 -3.19
C MET A 12 17.15 5.63 -3.07
N LEU A 13 17.14 6.41 -4.15
CA LEU A 13 17.63 7.79 -4.12
C LEU A 13 16.80 8.71 -3.21
N ALA A 14 15.50 8.48 -3.09
CA ALA A 14 14.66 9.20 -2.14
C ALA A 14 15.06 8.87 -0.69
N SER A 15 15.27 7.59 -0.38
CA SER A 15 15.75 7.17 0.95
C SER A 15 17.11 7.75 1.28
N ILE A 16 18.07 7.71 0.35
CA ILE A 16 19.42 8.28 0.54
C ILE A 16 19.33 9.80 0.74
N ARG A 17 18.46 10.51 0.00
CA ARG A 17 18.21 11.94 0.21
C ARG A 17 17.75 12.25 1.63
N VAL A 18 16.76 11.51 2.13
CA VAL A 18 16.24 11.71 3.49
C VAL A 18 17.34 11.44 4.52
N PHE A 19 18.13 10.39 4.32
CA PHE A 19 19.23 10.03 5.20
C PHE A 19 20.32 11.12 5.26
N PHE A 20 20.82 11.60 4.12
CA PHE A 20 21.82 12.68 4.10
C PHE A 20 21.30 13.99 4.67
N ARG A 21 20.02 14.31 4.44
CA ARG A 21 19.38 15.46 5.08
C ARG A 21 19.38 15.32 6.59
N HIS A 22 19.08 14.13 7.11
CA HIS A 22 19.09 13.86 8.54
C HIS A 22 20.51 13.99 9.14
N LEU A 23 21.55 13.46 8.47
CA LEU A 23 22.94 13.60 8.92
C LEU A 23 23.40 15.06 9.00
N TYR A 24 23.01 15.87 8.02
CA TYR A 24 23.32 17.30 8.03
C TYR A 24 22.56 18.04 9.13
N GLN A 25 21.25 17.78 9.29
CA GLN A 25 20.43 18.39 10.35
C GLN A 25 20.87 18.01 11.77
N THR A 26 21.44 16.82 11.94
CA THR A 26 21.99 16.36 13.23
C THR A 26 23.46 16.76 13.44
N GLY A 27 24.07 17.48 12.49
CA GLY A 27 25.43 17.99 12.59
C GLY A 27 26.52 16.92 12.42
N ILE A 28 26.17 15.70 12.00
CA ILE A 28 27.14 14.62 11.74
C ILE A 28 27.97 14.95 10.50
N THR A 29 27.37 15.59 9.50
CA THR A 29 28.06 16.06 8.30
C THR A 29 28.08 17.59 8.25
N GLN A 30 29.22 18.17 7.87
CA GLN A 30 29.36 19.63 7.77
C GLN A 30 28.72 20.23 6.50
N GLU A 31 28.51 19.41 5.47
CA GLU A 31 27.91 19.81 4.20
C GLU A 31 26.64 19.00 3.93
N ASP A 32 25.66 19.60 3.26
CA ASP A 32 24.46 18.91 2.77
C ASP A 32 24.76 18.16 1.46
N TYR A 33 24.94 16.84 1.55
CA TYR A 33 25.20 15.99 0.40
C TYR A 33 23.97 15.69 -0.48
N THR A 34 22.77 16.15 -0.10
CA THR A 34 21.55 15.90 -0.90
C THR A 34 21.62 16.51 -2.30
N ALA A 35 22.33 17.63 -2.46
CA ALA A 35 22.54 18.29 -3.74
C ALA A 35 23.41 17.48 -4.71
N LYS A 36 24.25 16.56 -4.21
CA LYS A 36 25.14 15.72 -5.03
C LYS A 36 24.42 14.49 -5.60
N LEU A 37 23.17 14.23 -5.18
CA LEU A 37 22.40 13.07 -5.63
C LEU A 37 21.69 13.36 -6.96
N PRO A 38 21.80 12.45 -7.96
CA PRO A 38 21.19 12.65 -9.27
C PRO A 38 19.67 12.70 -9.17
N ASN A 39 19.04 13.68 -9.81
CA ASN A 39 17.60 13.74 -9.91
C ASN A 39 17.12 12.91 -11.10
N ILE A 40 16.74 11.67 -10.83
CA ILE A 40 16.20 10.78 -11.85
C ILE A 40 14.71 11.05 -11.97
N LYS A 41 14.28 11.57 -13.13
CA LYS A 41 12.87 11.54 -13.50
C LYS A 41 12.50 10.08 -13.75
N ALA A 42 11.88 9.44 -12.77
CA ALA A 42 11.24 8.15 -13.01
C ALA A 42 10.31 8.35 -14.20
N ASN A 43 10.50 7.58 -15.28
CA ASN A 43 9.65 7.66 -16.45
C ASN A 43 8.28 7.08 -16.07
N ARG A 44 7.48 7.89 -15.38
CA ARG A 44 6.11 7.61 -14.99
C ARG A 44 5.30 7.67 -16.28
N HIS A 45 5.28 6.55 -17.00
CA HIS A 45 4.16 6.26 -17.88
C HIS A 45 2.95 6.19 -16.95
N PHE A 46 2.28 7.32 -16.77
CA PHE A 46 1.08 7.48 -15.95
C PHE A 46 -0.03 6.72 -16.68
N ARG A 47 -0.04 5.40 -16.53
CA ARG A 47 -1.17 4.58 -16.95
C ARG A 47 -2.24 4.79 -15.90
N LEU A 48 -3.42 5.23 -16.35
CA LEU A 48 -4.61 5.19 -15.51
C LEU A 48 -4.73 3.77 -14.92
N PRO A 49 -4.92 3.63 -13.59
CA PRO A 49 -5.19 2.34 -12.99
C PRO A 49 -6.36 1.68 -13.73
N ARG A 50 -6.18 0.44 -14.14
CA ARG A 50 -7.29 -0.34 -14.70
C ARG A 50 -8.26 -0.63 -13.56
N THR A 51 -9.47 -0.11 -13.65
CA THR A 51 -10.55 -0.41 -12.72
C THR A 51 -11.23 -1.70 -13.11
N TRP A 52 -11.75 -2.42 -12.13
CA TRP A 52 -12.56 -3.61 -12.35
C TRP A 52 -14.01 -3.19 -12.60
N ASN A 53 -14.72 -3.92 -13.46
CA ASN A 53 -16.16 -3.75 -13.55
C ASN A 53 -16.82 -4.36 -12.32
N LYS A 54 -17.99 -3.83 -11.96
CA LYS A 54 -18.78 -4.34 -10.84
C LYS A 54 -19.09 -5.83 -10.99
N ASP A 55 -19.43 -6.25 -12.21
CA ASP A 55 -19.80 -7.64 -12.50
C ASP A 55 -18.62 -8.61 -12.34
N ASP A 56 -17.40 -8.18 -12.70
CA ASP A 56 -16.19 -8.97 -12.51
C ASP A 56 -15.90 -9.18 -11.00
N VAL A 57 -16.06 -8.12 -10.20
CA VAL A 57 -15.91 -8.19 -8.74
C VAL A 57 -16.95 -9.13 -8.12
N LEU A 58 -18.21 -9.02 -8.54
CA LEU A 58 -19.27 -9.90 -8.07
C LEU A 58 -19.03 -11.36 -8.45
N ALA A 59 -18.62 -11.63 -9.69
CA ALA A 59 -18.29 -12.98 -10.15
C ALA A 59 -17.17 -13.61 -9.30
N ILE A 60 -16.15 -12.85 -8.95
CA ILE A 60 -15.09 -13.30 -8.04
C ILE A 60 -15.66 -13.61 -6.65
N LEU A 61 -16.41 -12.69 -6.06
CA LEU A 61 -16.97 -12.88 -4.71
C LEU A 61 -17.93 -14.08 -4.64
N ASP A 62 -18.74 -14.29 -5.69
CA ASP A 62 -19.72 -15.38 -5.76
C ASP A 62 -19.07 -16.75 -6.01
N SER A 63 -17.88 -16.79 -6.60
CA SER A 63 -17.11 -18.03 -6.80
C SER A 63 -16.53 -18.63 -5.52
N ILE A 64 -16.54 -17.89 -4.40
CA ILE A 64 -15.95 -18.32 -3.14
C ILE A 64 -16.94 -19.22 -2.38
N ASP A 65 -16.54 -20.47 -2.13
CA ASP A 65 -17.32 -21.38 -1.27
C ASP A 65 -17.30 -20.91 0.19
N ARG A 66 -18.44 -20.39 0.65
CA ARG A 66 -18.63 -19.93 2.03
C ARG A 66 -19.10 -21.03 3.00
N GLY A 67 -19.15 -22.28 2.56
CA GLY A 67 -19.50 -23.45 3.39
C GLY A 67 -18.45 -23.78 4.45
N ASN A 68 -17.20 -23.35 4.24
CA ASN A 68 -16.07 -23.62 5.14
C ASN A 68 -15.49 -22.33 5.75
N PRO A 69 -14.78 -22.41 6.90
CA PRO A 69 -14.23 -21.23 7.57
C PRO A 69 -13.22 -20.43 6.72
N VAL A 70 -12.43 -21.11 5.88
CA VAL A 70 -11.42 -20.46 5.02
C VAL A 70 -12.11 -19.59 3.97
N GLY A 71 -13.11 -20.12 3.27
CA GLY A 71 -13.83 -19.35 2.26
C GLY A 71 -14.65 -18.20 2.84
N LYS A 72 -15.21 -18.34 4.05
CA LYS A 72 -15.83 -17.19 4.76
C LYS A 72 -14.83 -16.06 5.02
N ARG A 73 -13.62 -16.40 5.45
CA ARG A 73 -12.54 -15.44 5.68
C ARG A 73 -12.12 -14.78 4.37
N ASP A 74 -11.86 -15.56 3.32
CA ASP A 74 -11.37 -15.05 2.04
C ASP A 74 -12.42 -14.15 1.36
N TYR A 75 -13.70 -14.52 1.46
CA TYR A 75 -14.82 -13.66 1.05
C TYR A 75 -14.84 -12.34 1.81
N ALA A 76 -14.72 -12.38 3.15
CA ALA A 76 -14.71 -11.17 3.98
C ALA A 76 -13.53 -10.24 3.62
N ILE A 77 -12.33 -10.79 3.43
CA ILE A 77 -11.13 -10.04 3.02
C ILE A 77 -11.37 -9.35 1.67
N LEU A 78 -11.82 -10.09 0.65
CA LEU A 78 -12.06 -9.53 -0.67
C LEU A 78 -13.20 -8.51 -0.68
N MET A 79 -14.26 -8.75 0.09
CA MET A 79 -15.36 -7.78 0.25
C MET A 79 -14.87 -6.48 0.91
N LEU A 80 -14.03 -6.58 1.95
CA LEU A 80 -13.45 -5.41 2.61
C LEU A 80 -12.58 -4.57 1.66
N ILE A 81 -11.74 -5.23 0.85
CA ILE A 81 -10.88 -4.56 -0.13
C ILE A 81 -11.71 -3.93 -1.25
N THR A 82 -12.64 -4.69 -1.84
CA THR A 82 -13.36 -4.27 -3.05
C THR A 82 -14.46 -3.26 -2.77
N ARG A 83 -15.12 -3.34 -1.61
CA ARG A 83 -16.25 -2.47 -1.25
C ARG A 83 -15.84 -1.24 -0.45
N TYR A 84 -14.86 -1.37 0.45
CA TYR A 84 -14.43 -0.29 1.33
C TYR A 84 -13.03 0.24 1.00
N GLY A 85 -12.30 -0.38 0.06
CA GLY A 85 -10.98 0.10 -0.36
C GLY A 85 -9.91 -0.04 0.72
N LEU A 86 -10.11 -0.94 1.69
CA LEU A 86 -9.12 -1.15 2.76
C LEU A 86 -7.82 -1.71 2.19
N ARG A 87 -6.68 -1.27 2.74
CA ARG A 87 -5.37 -1.82 2.34
C ARG A 87 -5.24 -3.23 2.89
N SER A 88 -4.47 -4.06 2.21
CA SER A 88 -4.21 -5.45 2.64
C SER A 88 -3.60 -5.53 4.04
N ALA A 89 -2.75 -4.57 4.43
CA ALA A 89 -2.20 -4.49 5.78
C ALA A 89 -3.30 -4.22 6.82
N ASP A 90 -4.14 -3.21 6.58
CA ASP A 90 -5.26 -2.86 7.46
C ASP A 90 -6.24 -4.03 7.64
N VAL A 91 -6.56 -4.76 6.57
CA VAL A 91 -7.45 -5.93 6.64
C VAL A 91 -6.83 -7.07 7.43
N LYS A 92 -5.52 -7.29 7.30
CA LYS A 92 -4.78 -8.34 7.99
C LYS A 92 -4.71 -8.08 9.50
N ASP A 93 -4.62 -6.82 9.92
CA ASP A 93 -4.53 -6.42 11.33
C ASP A 93 -5.90 -6.10 11.96
N LEU A 94 -7.01 -6.23 11.20
CA LEU A 94 -8.37 -5.98 11.67
C LEU A 94 -8.81 -6.99 12.75
N MET A 95 -9.31 -6.49 13.87
CA MET A 95 -9.86 -7.29 14.97
C MET A 95 -11.38 -7.09 15.08
N LEU A 96 -12.07 -8.04 15.73
CA LEU A 96 -13.51 -7.90 16.01
C LEU A 96 -13.81 -6.68 16.90
N SER A 97 -12.87 -6.26 17.74
CA SER A 97 -12.96 -5.03 18.55
C SER A 97 -12.93 -3.75 17.73
N ASN A 98 -12.60 -3.79 16.43
CA ASN A 98 -12.70 -2.66 15.52
C ASN A 98 -14.11 -2.49 14.95
N LEU A 99 -15.00 -3.48 15.14
CA LEU A 99 -16.35 -3.45 14.62
C LEU A 99 -17.29 -2.85 15.67
N ARG A 100 -17.91 -1.72 15.33
CA ARG A 100 -18.95 -1.07 16.13
C ARG A 100 -20.31 -1.52 15.60
N TRP A 101 -20.83 -2.58 16.20
CA TRP A 101 -22.06 -3.24 15.74
C TRP A 101 -23.31 -2.37 15.92
N ASP A 102 -23.31 -1.52 16.92
CA ASP A 102 -24.37 -0.56 17.24
C ASP A 102 -24.47 0.57 16.21
N THR A 103 -23.34 1.04 15.69
CA THR A 103 -23.29 2.13 14.70
C THR A 103 -23.06 1.65 13.27
N ASN A 104 -22.89 0.34 13.04
CA ASN A 104 -22.51 -0.25 11.75
C ASN A 104 -21.23 0.37 11.15
N THR A 105 -20.23 0.68 12.00
CA THR A 105 -18.96 1.27 11.56
C THR A 105 -17.76 0.36 11.84
N ILE A 106 -16.70 0.54 11.05
CA ILE A 106 -15.41 -0.10 11.25
C ILE A 106 -14.40 0.98 11.60
N GLU A 107 -13.78 0.89 12.77
CA GLU A 107 -12.81 1.85 13.27
C GLU A 107 -11.40 1.25 13.26
N ILE A 108 -10.54 1.79 12.40
CA ILE A 108 -9.14 1.35 12.25
C ILE A 108 -8.19 2.56 12.24
N VAL A 109 -6.95 2.32 12.66
CA VAL A 109 -5.83 3.24 12.43
C VAL A 109 -5.07 2.72 11.23
N GLN A 110 -5.03 3.50 10.14
CA GLN A 110 -4.33 3.09 8.93
C GLN A 110 -2.81 3.08 9.13
N SER A 111 -2.15 2.04 8.63
CA SER A 111 -0.69 1.94 8.56
C SER A 111 -0.08 2.79 7.44
#